data_AF-A0A9D9G2B4-F1
#
_entry.id   AF-A0A9D9G2B4-F1
#
_cell.length_a   1.000
_cell.length_b   1.000
_cell.length_c   1.000
_cell.angle_alpha   90.00
_cell.angle_beta   90.00
_cell.angle_gamma   90.00
#
_symmetry.space_group_name_H-M   'P 1'
#
loop_
_entity.id
_entity.type
_entity.pdbx_description
1 polymer ?
#
loop_
_entity_poly.entity_id
_entity_poly.type
_entity_poly.pdbx_seq_one_letter_code
_entity_poly.pdbx_strand_id
1 'polypeptide(L)'
;MDDNLALFNQINSLTYWLFQHSDFKGTITFDANDDSYFISIKKGVESIYKHHIEDFHRKDSRLLKFELSSIANHLLQLKLSIHKGQSYSA
;
A
#
# COMPACT_ATOMS: atom_id res chain seq x y z
N MET A 1 11.22 16.01 -3.20
CA MET A 1 9.76 16.10 -2.96
C MET A 1 9.00 15.25 -3.98
N ASP A 2 9.44 15.20 -5.24
CA ASP A 2 8.81 14.41 -6.32
C ASP A 2 8.82 12.88 -6.12
N ASP A 3 9.88 12.31 -5.56
CA ASP A 3 9.98 10.86 -5.36
C ASP A 3 8.89 10.29 -4.45
N ASN A 4 8.54 11.01 -3.37
CA ASN A 4 7.49 10.58 -2.45
C ASN A 4 6.11 10.68 -3.12
N LEU A 5 5.88 11.71 -3.93
CA LEU A 5 4.65 11.85 -4.71
C LEU A 5 4.48 10.67 -5.70
N ALA A 6 5.55 10.27 -6.37
CA ALA A 6 5.54 9.10 -7.25
C ALA A 6 5.18 7.82 -6.47
N LEU A 7 5.74 7.64 -5.27
CA LEU A 7 5.43 6.49 -4.41
C LEU A 7 3.96 6.52 -3.93
N PHE A 8 3.41 7.67 -3.55
CA PHE A 8 1.97 7.78 -3.21
C PHE A 8 1.08 7.38 -4.39
N ASN A 9 1.38 7.89 -5.58
CA ASN A 9 0.64 7.55 -6.79
C ASN A 9 0.73 6.04 -7.09
N GLN A 10 1.90 5.43 -6.90
CA GLN A 10 2.09 4.00 -7.07
C GLN A 10 1.28 3.19 -6.04
N ILE A 11 1.33 3.57 -4.76
CA ILE A 11 0.57 2.91 -3.68
C ILE A 11 -0.94 3.00 -3.95
N ASN A 12 -1.44 4.19 -4.32
CA ASN A 12 -2.84 4.40 -4.68
C ASN A 12 -3.25 3.56 -5.89
N SER A 13 -2.44 3.55 -6.95
CA SER A 13 -2.72 2.78 -8.17
C SER A 13 -2.74 1.27 -7.91
N LEU A 14 -1.79 0.75 -7.12
CA LEU A 14 -1.75 -0.67 -6.76
C LEU A 14 -2.94 -1.06 -5.88
N THR A 15 -3.29 -0.22 -4.91
CA THR A 15 -4.44 -0.45 -4.02
C THR A 15 -5.75 -0.47 -4.80
N TYR A 16 -5.92 0.48 -5.72
CA TYR A 16 -7.07 0.50 -6.63
C TYR A 16 -7.10 -0.73 -7.53
N TRP A 17 -5.96 -1.14 -8.09
CA TRP A 17 -5.88 -2.33 -8.92
C TRP A 17 -6.30 -3.59 -8.15
N LEU A 18 -5.81 -3.76 -6.91
CA LEU A 18 -6.19 -4.87 -6.02
C LEU A 18 -7.70 -4.87 -5.77
N PHE A 19 -8.29 -3.71 -5.49
CA PHE A 19 -9.74 -3.59 -5.29
C PHE A 19 -10.56 -3.99 -6.52
N GLN A 20 -10.10 -3.65 -7.73
CA GLN A 20 -10.83 -3.90 -8.98
C GLN A 20 -10.66 -5.33 -9.51
N HIS A 21 -9.52 -5.98 -9.26
CA HIS A 21 -9.15 -7.24 -9.92
C HIS A 21 -9.02 -8.43 -8.96
N SER A 22 -9.44 -8.28 -7.71
CA SER A 22 -9.38 -9.35 -6.71
C SER A 22 -10.40 -9.13 -5.59
N ASP A 23 -10.49 -10.09 -4.68
CA ASP A 23 -11.32 -9.99 -3.47
C ASP A 23 -10.68 -9.13 -2.37
N PHE A 24 -9.52 -8.52 -2.63
CA PHE A 24 -8.87 -7.65 -1.67
C PHE A 24 -9.60 -6.31 -1.55
N LYS A 25 -9.67 -5.79 -0.33
CA LYS A 25 -10.16 -4.45 -0.01
C LYS A 25 -9.04 -3.65 0.63
N GLY A 26 -8.76 -2.48 0.05
CA GLY A 26 -7.74 -1.57 0.52
C GLY A 26 -8.34 -0.35 1.20
N THR A 27 -7.73 0.09 2.29
CA THR A 27 -8.01 1.35 2.97
C THR A 27 -6.71 2.11 3.09
N ILE A 28 -6.69 3.35 2.61
CA ILE A 28 -5.59 4.29 2.80
C ILE A 28 -6.18 5.49 3.52
N THR A 29 -5.54 5.91 4.61
CA THR A 29 -5.99 7.04 5.41
C THR A 29 -4.80 7.91 5.76
N PHE A 30 -4.98 9.21 5.58
CA PHE A 30 -4.06 10.21 6.10
C PHE A 30 -4.77 10.93 7.25
N ASP A 31 -4.29 10.73 8.47
CA ASP A 31 -4.80 11.40 9.65
C ASP A 31 -3.95 12.63 9.94
N ALA A 32 -4.52 13.81 9.66
CA ALA A 32 -3.84 15.08 9.91
C ALA A 32 -3.77 15.43 11.40
N ASN A 33 -4.65 14.86 12.25
CA ASN A 33 -4.64 15.12 13.69
C ASN A 33 -3.52 14.35 14.39
N ASP A 34 -3.30 13.11 13.94
CA ASP A 34 -2.27 12.20 14.46
C ASP A 34 -0.95 12.27 13.66
N ASP A 35 -0.88 13.14 12.65
CA ASP A 35 0.24 13.23 11.70
C ASP A 35 0.67 11.84 11.20
N SER A 36 -0.30 11.03 10.75
CA SER A 36 -0.04 9.64 10.45
C SER A 36 -0.66 9.17 9.13
N TYR A 37 0.06 8.26 8.47
CA TYR A 37 -0.37 7.62 7.23
C TYR A 37 -0.58 6.15 7.49
N PHE A 38 -1.78 5.66 7.18
CA PHE A 38 -2.19 4.30 7.41
C PHE A 38 -2.62 3.63 6.11
N ILE A 39 -2.20 2.39 5.92
CA ILE A 39 -2.69 1.51 4.86
C ILE A 39 -3.06 0.14 5.44
N SER A 40 -4.20 -0.40 4.99
CA SER A 40 -4.62 -1.77 5.28
C SER A 40 -5.19 -2.44 4.04
N ILE A 41 -4.72 -3.66 3.77
CA ILE A 41 -5.27 -4.58 2.76
C ILE A 41 -5.88 -5.78 3.49
N LYS A 42 -7.12 -6.12 3.14
CA LYS A 42 -7.89 -7.22 3.72
C LYS A 42 -8.44 -8.14 2.63
N LYS A 43 -8.60 -9.43 2.93
CA LYS A 43 -9.37 -10.40 2.12
C LYS A 43 -10.51 -10.93 2.96
N GLY A 44 -11.73 -10.50 2.68
CA GLY A 44 -12.85 -10.74 3.59
C GLY A 44 -12.59 -10.13 4.98
N VAL A 45 -12.59 -10.97 6.01
CA VAL A 45 -12.30 -10.55 7.41
C VAL A 45 -10.81 -10.58 7.77
N GLU A 46 -9.99 -11.23 6.94
CA GLU A 46 -8.57 -11.42 7.20
C GLU A 46 -7.76 -10.19 6.80
N SER A 47 -6.88 -9.73 7.69
CA SER A 47 -5.93 -8.65 7.42
C SER A 47 -4.65 -9.22 6.81
N ILE A 48 -4.40 -8.88 5.56
CA ILE A 48 -3.29 -9.43 4.77
C ILE A 48 -2.07 -8.53 4.87
N TYR A 49 -2.30 -7.22 4.91
CA TYR A 49 -1.24 -6.23 5.07
C TYR A 49 -1.75 -5.04 5.85
N LYS A 50 -0.91 -4.52 6.74
CA LYS A 50 -1.13 -3.26 7.47
C LYS A 50 0.21 -2.57 7.64
N HIS A 51 0.22 -1.25 7.43
CA HIS A 51 1.39 -0.43 7.72
C HIS A 51 0.91 0.93 8.23
N HIS A 52 1.59 1.44 9.24
CA HIS A 52 1.30 2.72 9.88
C HIS A 52 2.61 3.51 9.95
N ILE A 53 2.59 4.71 9.39
CA ILE A 53 3.71 5.65 9.42
C ILE A 53 3.30 6.78 10.35
N GLU A 54 3.91 6.82 11.53
CA GLU A 54 3.80 7.92 12.49
C GLU A 54 4.74 9.07 12.12
N ASP A 55 4.46 10.26 12.70
CA ASP A 55 5.21 11.50 12.54
C ASP A 55 5.43 11.87 11.06
N PHE A 56 4.42 11.64 10.22
CA PHE A 56 4.57 11.62 8.77
C PHE A 56 5.18 12.90 8.19
N HIS A 57 4.77 14.08 8.65
CA HIS A 57 5.36 15.34 8.20
C HIS A 57 6.74 15.63 8.81
N ARG A 58 7.03 15.08 10.00
CA ARG A 58 8.26 15.33 10.75
C ARG A 58 9.34 14.27 10.52
N LYS A 59 8.98 13.14 9.94
CA LYS A 59 9.84 11.98 9.71
C LYS A 59 10.95 12.32 8.72
N ASP A 60 12.13 11.78 8.97
CA ASP A 60 13.26 11.92 8.06
C ASP A 60 12.88 11.46 6.65
N SER A 61 13.19 12.29 5.65
CA SER A 61 12.76 12.05 4.27
C SER A 61 13.26 10.73 3.68
N ARG A 62 14.42 10.21 4.12
CA ARG A 62 14.96 8.93 3.65
C ARG A 62 14.22 7.78 4.31
N LEU A 63 13.91 7.90 5.60
CA LEU A 63 13.07 6.92 6.32
C LEU A 63 11.66 6.88 5.72
N LEU A 64 11.04 8.04 5.50
CA LEU A 64 9.73 8.11 4.85
C LEU A 64 9.76 7.46 3.47
N LYS A 65 10.76 7.78 2.64
CA LYS A 65 10.93 7.15 1.32
C LYS A 65 11.09 5.63 1.42
N PHE A 66 11.86 5.15 2.40
CA PHE A 66 12.06 3.71 2.63
C PHE A 66 10.75 3.01 3.00
N GLU A 67 9.97 3.59 3.92
CA GLU A 67 8.67 3.05 4.32
C GLU A 67 7.68 3.04 3.15
N LEU A 68 7.57 4.13 2.41
CA LEU A 68 6.71 4.21 1.21
C LEU A 68 7.14 3.21 0.13
N SER A 69 8.44 3.03 -0.09
CA SER A 69 8.97 2.02 -1.02
C SER A 69 8.65 0.61 -0.55
N SER A 70 8.73 0.34 0.75
CA SER A 70 8.36 -0.95 1.34
C SER A 70 6.88 -1.28 1.11
N ILE A 71 6.00 -0.30 1.35
CA ILE A 71 4.56 -0.42 1.07
C ILE A 71 4.32 -0.72 -0.41
N ALA A 72 4.87 0.11 -1.31
CA ALA A 72 4.69 -0.07 -2.75
C ALA A 72 5.16 -1.44 -3.24
N ASN A 73 6.32 -1.90 -2.76
CA ASN A 73 6.85 -3.22 -3.08
C ASN A 73 5.96 -4.35 -2.57
N HIS A 74 5.44 -4.25 -1.34
CA HIS A 74 4.54 -5.27 -0.80
C HIS A 74 3.26 -5.40 -1.64
N LEU A 75 2.64 -4.27 -1.99
CA LEU A 75 1.44 -4.26 -2.85
C LEU A 75 1.73 -4.81 -4.25
N LEU A 76 2.91 -4.54 -4.80
CA LEU A 76 3.33 -5.11 -6.08
C LEU A 76 3.46 -6.63 -5.99
N GLN A 77 4.04 -7.16 -4.90
CA GLN A 77 4.13 -8.61 -4.70
C GLN A 77 2.75 -9.25 -4.55
N LEU A 78 1.80 -8.60 -3.87
CA LEU A 78 0.40 -9.06 -3.82
C LEU A 78 -0.22 -9.09 -5.22
N LYS A 79 -0.02 -8.05 -6.03
CA LYS A 79 -0.48 -8.04 -7.43
C LYS A 79 0.12 -9.22 -8.22
N LEU A 80 1.42 -9.46 -8.10
CA LEU A 80 2.10 -10.54 -8.83
C LEU A 80 1.64 -11.94 -8.37
N SER A 81 1.38 -12.14 -7.09
CA SER A 81 0.91 -13.43 -6.57
C SER A 81 -0.48 -13.79 -7.09
N ILE A 82 -1.38 -12.80 -7.25
CA ILE A 82 -2.70 -12.99 -7.87
C ILE A 82 -2.56 -13.45 -9.32
N HIS A 83 -1.72 -12.78 -10.12
CA HIS A 83 -1.51 -13.16 -11.52
C HIS A 83 -0.94 -14.58 -11.65
N LYS A 84 0.03 -14.94 -10.79
CA LYS A 84 0.57 -16.30 -10.77
C LYS A 84 -0.51 -17.33 -10.44
N GLY A 85 -1.37 -17.06 -9.45
CA GLY A 85 -2.50 -17.94 -9.10
C GLY A 85 -3.51 -18.12 -10.24
N GLN A 86 -3.75 -17.07 -11.03
CA GLN A 86 -4.62 -17.13 -12.21
C GLN A 86 -4.01 -17.96 -13.35
N SER A 87 -2.68 -17.92 -13.55
CA SER A 87 -2.01 -18.68 -14.61
C SER A 87 -1.99 -20.20 -14.40
N TYR A 88 -2.20 -20.69 -13.17
CA TYR A 88 -2.30 -22.13 -12.88
C TYR A 88 -3.74 -22.67 -12.91
N SER A 89 -4.73 -21.82 -13.17
CA SER A 89 -6.15 -22.18 -13.16
C SER A 89 -6.77 -22.21 -14.58
N ALA A 90 -5.93 -22.20 -15.63
CA ALA A 90 -6.33 -22.20 -17.04
C ALA A 90 -5.87 -23.47 -17.76
#